data_AF-A0AAV5VU87-F1
#
_entry.id   AF-A0AAV5VU87-F1
#
_cell.length_a   1.000
_cell.length_b   1.000
_cell.length_c   1.000
_cell.angle_alpha   90.00
_cell.angle_beta   90.00
_cell.angle_gamma   90.00
#
_symmetry.space_group_name_H-M   'P 1'
#
loop_
_entity.id
_entity.type
_entity.pdbx_description
1 polymer ?
#
loop_
_entity_poly.entity_id
_entity_poly.type
_entity_poly.pdbx_seq_one_letter_code
_entity_poly.pdbx_strand_id
1 'polypeptide(L)'
;CKSLVFYLPNESTAAIYAFLEHIGDAFDDFFVYFLLTSGPILLVLNIFVMSILTRKELRSPYNTVFVIMALDQTLSVMNMSIWL
;
A
#
# COMPACT_ATOMS: atom_id res chain seq x y z
N CYS A 1 -15.93 13.42 35.46
CA CYS A 1 -15.58 13.29 34.03
C CYS A 1 -16.59 12.34 33.41
N LYS A 2 -17.64 12.85 32.75
CA LYS A 2 -18.71 12.03 32.18
C LYS A 2 -18.23 11.50 30.83
N SER A 3 -18.06 10.18 30.75
CA SER A 3 -17.87 9.45 29.50
C SER A 3 -19.05 9.73 28.59
N LEU A 4 -18.77 10.33 27.44
CA LEU A 4 -19.76 10.66 26.42
C LEU A 4 -19.95 9.39 25.58
N VAL A 5 -20.65 8.42 26.17
CA VAL A 5 -21.14 7.26 25.44
C VAL A 5 -22.23 7.77 24.51
N PHE A 6 -21.88 7.89 23.23
CA PHE A 6 -22.82 8.18 22.15
C PHE A 6 -23.87 7.07 22.10
N TYR A 7 -25.03 7.31 22.72
CA TYR A 7 -26.23 6.48 22.58
C TYR A 7 -26.91 6.85 21.25
N LEU A 8 -26.43 6.28 20.14
CA LEU A 8 -27.12 6.33 18.85
C LEU A 8 -28.14 5.18 18.75
N PRO A 9 -29.30 5.37 18.11
CA PRO A 9 -30.35 4.37 18.02
C PRO A 9 -29.83 3.10 17.35
N ASN A 10 -30.03 1.98 18.05
CA ASN A 10 -29.38 0.69 17.84
C ASN A 10 -29.57 0.10 16.43
N GLU A 11 -30.72 0.35 15.80
CA GLU A 11 -31.11 -0.24 14.51
C GLU A 11 -30.34 0.36 13.31
N SER A 12 -30.29 1.69 13.23
CA SER A 12 -29.60 2.41 12.14
C SER A 12 -28.09 2.31 12.24
N THR A 13 -27.55 2.18 13.46
CA THR A 13 -26.11 2.11 13.68
C THR A 13 -25.59 0.70 13.35
N ALA A 14 -26.34 -0.35 13.71
CA ALA A 14 -26.04 -1.72 13.32
C ALA A 14 -26.01 -1.90 11.80
N ALA A 15 -26.93 -1.26 11.07
CA ALA A 15 -26.94 -1.27 9.61
C ALA A 15 -25.71 -0.58 9.01
N ILE A 16 -25.25 0.54 9.59
CA ILE A 16 -24.03 1.24 9.15
C ILE A 16 -22.78 0.38 9.43
N TYR A 17 -22.69 -0.25 10.59
CA TYR A 17 -21.57 -1.16 10.90
C TYR A 17 -21.53 -2.36 9.97
N ALA A 18 -22.67 -3.02 9.72
CA ALA A 18 -22.74 -4.14 8.78
C ALA A 18 -22.37 -3.71 7.35
N PHE A 19 -22.75 -2.50 6.93
CA PHE A 19 -22.36 -1.95 5.63
C PHE A 19 -20.85 -1.66 5.56
N LEU A 20 -20.26 -1.08 6.61
CA LEU A 20 -18.82 -0.82 6.68
C LEU A 20 -18.00 -2.11 6.70
N GLU A 21 -18.48 -3.15 7.39
CA GLU A 21 -17.87 -4.48 7.40
C GLU A 21 -17.86 -5.08 6.00
N HIS A 22 -18.98 -4.99 5.27
CA HIS A 22 -19.06 -5.48 3.89
C HIS A 22 -18.17 -4.71 2.91
N ILE A 23 -18.00 -3.41 3.12
CA ILE A 23 -17.02 -2.60 2.38
C ILE A 23 -15.61 -3.05 2.73
N GLY A 24 -15.33 -3.28 4.01
CA GLY A 24 -14.03 -3.76 4.49
C GLY A 24 -13.61 -5.06 3.81
N ASP A 25 -14.49 -6.07 3.84
CA ASP A 25 -14.24 -7.37 3.20
C ASP A 25 -13.97 -7.23 1.69
N ALA A 26 -14.78 -6.41 1.00
CA ALA A 26 -14.60 -6.17 -0.43
C ALA A 26 -13.28 -5.44 -0.75
N PHE A 27 -12.84 -4.54 0.13
CA PHE A 27 -11.57 -3.85 0.00
C PHE A 27 -10.39 -4.77 0.28
N ASP A 28 -10.48 -5.65 1.26
CA ASP A 28 -9.44 -6.63 1.57
C ASP A 28 -9.23 -7.58 0.39
N ASP A 29 -10.32 -8.15 -0.15
CA ASP A 29 -10.24 -9.00 -1.36
C ASP A 29 -9.63 -8.24 -2.54
N PHE A 30 -10.12 -7.04 -2.82
CA PHE A 30 -9.58 -6.19 -3.89
C PHE A 30 -8.09 -5.89 -3.67
N PHE A 31 -7.69 -5.57 -2.44
CA PHE A 31 -6.33 -5.22 -2.08
C PHE A 31 -5.39 -6.40 -2.30
N VAL A 32 -5.79 -7.61 -1.91
CA VAL A 32 -5.05 -8.86 -2.16
C VAL A 32 -4.84 -9.08 -3.66
N TYR A 33 -5.90 -9.01 -4.47
CA TYR A 33 -5.78 -9.17 -5.93
C TYR A 33 -4.93 -8.10 -6.59
N PHE A 34 -5.08 -6.85 -6.13
CA PHE A 34 -4.28 -5.73 -6.59
C PHE A 34 -2.79 -5.94 -6.28
N LEU A 35 -2.44 -6.37 -5.07
CA LEU A 35 -1.05 -6.63 -4.68
C LEU A 35 -0.43 -7.80 -5.43
N LEU A 36 -1.17 -8.91 -5.58
CA LEU A 36 -0.70 -10.09 -6.33
C LEU A 36 -0.41 -9.77 -7.80
N THR A 37 -1.20 -8.87 -8.41
CA THR A 37 -1.02 -8.51 -9.82
C THR A 37 -0.02 -7.38 -10.00
N SER A 38 -0.16 -6.28 -9.25
CA SER A 38 0.64 -5.06 -9.42
C SER A 38 1.99 -5.13 -8.70
N GLY A 39 2.09 -5.86 -7.59
CA GLY A 39 3.30 -5.97 -6.78
C GLY A 39 4.50 -6.47 -7.59
N PRO A 40 4.42 -7.62 -8.28
CA PRO A 40 5.51 -8.11 -9.13
C PRO A 40 5.89 -7.13 -10.24
N ILE A 41 4.91 -6.45 -10.85
CA ILE A 41 5.14 -5.45 -11.89
C ILE A 41 5.92 -4.26 -11.33
N LEU A 42 5.52 -3.75 -10.16
CA LEU A 42 6.20 -2.65 -9.47
C LEU A 42 7.63 -3.02 -9.08
N LEU A 43 7.87 -4.26 -8.61
CA LEU A 43 9.22 -4.75 -8.30
C LEU A 43 10.11 -4.75 -9.54
N VAL A 44 9.63 -5.30 -10.66
CA VAL A 44 10.38 -5.35 -11.92
C VAL A 44 10.71 -3.94 -12.42
N LEU A 45 9.73 -3.02 -12.38
CA LEU A 45 9.92 -1.64 -12.79
C LEU A 45 10.94 -0.92 -11.91
N ASN A 46 10.89 -1.08 -10.59
CA ASN A 46 11.83 -0.43 -9.68
C ASN A 46 13.25 -0.98 -9.83
N ILE A 47 13.41 -2.30 -10.01
CA ILE A 47 14.72 -2.91 -10.31
C ILE A 47 15.27 -2.39 -11.64
N PHE A 48 14.42 -2.25 -12.66
CA PHE A 48 14.80 -1.70 -13.95
C PHE A 48 15.25 -0.24 -13.84
N VAL A 49 14.50 0.60 -13.12
CA VAL A 49 14.85 2.00 -12.84
C VAL A 49 16.19 2.09 -12.10
N MET A 50 16.39 1.31 -11.04
CA MET A 50 17.67 1.25 -10.31
C MET A 50 18.83 0.83 -11.23
N SER A 51 18.61 -0.13 -12.12
CA SER A 51 19.62 -0.59 -13.08
C SER A 51 20.00 0.47 -14.11
N ILE A 52 19.07 1.34 -14.51
CA ILE A 52 19.35 2.46 -15.42
C ILE A 52 20.09 3.57 -14.67
N LEU A 53 19.61 3.97 -13.49
CA LEU A 53 20.14 5.11 -12.75
C LEU A 53 21.55 4.86 -12.17
N THR A 54 21.94 3.60 -11.98
CA THR A 54 23.29 3.23 -11.51
C THR A 54 24.38 3.33 -12.59
N ARG A 55 24.00 3.52 -13.87
CA ARG A 55 24.94 3.72 -14.99
C ARG A 55 25.78 4.98 -14.79
N LYS A 56 27.07 4.91 -15.14
CA LYS A 56 28.05 5.99 -14.89
C LYS A 56 27.62 7.34 -15.47
N GLU A 57 26.92 7.34 -16.60
CA GLU A 57 26.42 8.54 -17.30
C GLU A 57 25.32 9.28 -16.53
N LEU A 58 24.60 8.58 -15.65
CA LEU A 58 23.46 9.09 -14.89
C LEU A 58 23.77 9.28 -13.41
N ARG A 59 25.02 9.14 -12.98
CA ARG A 59 25.45 9.34 -11.58
C ARG A 59 25.51 10.82 -11.21
N SER A 60 24.34 11.44 -11.14
CA SER A 60 24.13 12.75 -10.54
C SER A 60 23.61 12.58 -9.11
N PRO A 61 23.95 13.47 -8.16
CA PRO A 61 23.38 13.44 -6.80
C PRO A 61 21.84 13.47 -6.80
N TYR A 62 21.22 14.11 -7.80
CA TYR A 62 19.77 14.10 -7.97
C TYR A 62 19.25 12.68 -8.28
N ASN A 63 19.90 11.96 -9.19
CA ASN A 63 19.51 10.60 -9.58
C ASN A 63 19.74 9.58 -8.46
N THR A 64 20.68 9.83 -7.56
CA THR A 64 20.88 9.02 -6.35
C THR A 64 19.63 9.05 -5.45
N VAL A 65 18.94 10.18 -5.34
CA VAL A 65 17.68 10.27 -4.56
C VAL A 65 16.60 9.38 -5.18
N PHE A 66 16.50 9.33 -6.51
CA PHE A 66 15.56 8.44 -7.21
C PHE A 66 15.89 6.96 -7.02
N VAL A 67 17.18 6.61 -6.97
CA VAL A 67 17.59 5.23 -6.64
C VAL A 67 17.15 4.85 -5.24
N ILE A 68 17.34 5.73 -4.26
CA ILE A 68 16.91 5.48 -2.88
C ILE A 68 15.37 5.36 -2.78
N MET A 69 14.64 6.20 -3.51
CA MET A 69 13.18 6.13 -3.56
C MET A 69 12.68 4.83 -4.20
N ALA A 70 13.30 4.39 -5.31
CA ALA A 70 12.97 3.12 -5.95
C ALA A 70 13.32 1.92 -5.03
N LEU A 71 14.41 2.01 -4.28
CA LEU A 71 14.78 1.01 -3.27
C LEU A 71 13.73 0.93 -2.15
N ASP A 72 13.33 2.07 -1.58
CA ASP A 72 12.32 2.15 -0.54
C ASP A 72 10.98 1.55 -0.99
N GLN A 73 10.53 1.90 -2.19
CA GLN A 73 9.31 1.33 -2.79
C GLN A 73 9.43 -0.18 -3.01
N THR A 74 10.61 -0.66 -3.44
CA THR A 74 10.86 -2.10 -3.60
C THR A 74 10.74 -2.84 -2.27
N LEU A 75 11.37 -2.30 -1.21
CA LEU A 75 11.31 -2.90 0.13
C LEU A 75 9.90 -2.86 0.72
N SER A 76 9.16 -1.77 0.50
CA SER A 76 7.77 -1.64 0.95
C SER A 76 6.86 -2.69 0.32
N VAL A 77 6.96 -2.87 -1.01
CA VAL A 77 6.19 -3.89 -1.74
C VAL A 77 6.60 -5.31 -1.31
N MET A 78 7.90 -5.56 -1.12
CA MET A 78 8.38 -6.86 -0.62
C MET A 78 7.86 -7.15 0.79
N ASN A 79 7.86 -6.16 1.68
CA ASN A 79 7.34 -6.34 3.04
C ASN A 79 5.84 -6.67 2.98
N MET A 80 5.03 -5.89 2.25
CA MET A 80 3.59 -6.16 2.10
C MET A 80 3.30 -7.53 1.48
N SER A 81 4.17 -8.01 0.60
CA SER A 81 4.02 -9.34 -0.03
C SER A 81 4.34 -10.51 0.91
N ILE A 82 5.11 -10.30 1.99
CA ILE A 82 5.41 -11.34 3.00
C ILE A 82 4.27 -11.50 4.01
N TRP A 83 3.50 -10.42 4.24
CA TRP A 83 2.35 -10.40 5.16
C TRP A 83 1.05 -10.87 4.51
N LEU A 84 1.08 -11.13 3.20
CA LEU A 84 0.01 -11.68 2.37
C LEU A 84 0.05 -13.22 2.40
#